data_AF-A0AAU9QFV7-F1
#
_entry.id   AF-A0AAU9QFV7-F1
#
_cell.length_a   1.000
_cell.length_b   1.000
_cell.length_c   1.000
_cell.angle_alpha   90.00
_cell.angle_beta   90.00
_cell.angle_gamma   90.00
#
_symmetry.space_group_name_H-M   'P 1'
#
loop_
_entity.id
_entity.type
_entity.pdbx_description
1 polymer ?
#
loop_
_entity_poly.entity_id
_entity_poly.type
_entity_poly.pdbx_seq_one_letter_code
_entity_poly.pdbx_strand_id
1 'polypeptide(L)'
;MANTLIVGAGWLGTPLAQTLIDQGHQVIVTRRSQTRLDEFPIPSVQTALLDLNEPNSEQRLIDIIKQHHIERIVGAFPPGFRKGNGQEYAQQWHRLSKAVKVSSVEKILMVSSTTVYPNLAVDMKEEDATLALAQTKEHFSDNARIMLQAEQYVIDSGIDYAIVRCSGLIGSDRHPSRFALRLKQVSRKAPANMVHQNDAVAATAFALNQISNEVVNATTPNTVSKAEFYQAAITRSDLDIALPPVTETADKRILADKLIALGYQFQFNSTLDAL
;
A
#
# COMPACT_ATOMS: atom_id res chain seq x y z
N MET A 1 3.46 -21.01 -8.57
CA MET A 1 2.00 -21.10 -8.31
C MET A 1 1.82 -21.35 -6.82
N ALA A 2 0.94 -20.61 -6.15
CA ALA A 2 0.67 -20.76 -4.72
C ALA A 2 -0.75 -20.30 -4.41
N ASN A 3 -1.39 -20.90 -3.41
CA ASN A 3 -2.70 -20.49 -2.94
C ASN A 3 -2.58 -19.19 -2.14
N THR A 4 -3.13 -18.11 -2.69
CA THR A 4 -2.92 -16.75 -2.19
C THR A 4 -4.23 -16.11 -1.75
N LEU A 5 -4.26 -15.65 -0.49
CA LEU A 5 -5.36 -14.87 0.06
C LEU A 5 -5.05 -13.37 0.01
N ILE A 6 -5.89 -12.58 -0.65
CA ILE A 6 -5.82 -11.12 -0.60
C ILE A 6 -6.85 -10.61 0.41
N VAL A 7 -6.37 -10.12 1.54
CA VAL A 7 -7.19 -9.46 2.55
C VAL A 7 -7.42 -8.00 2.13
N GLY A 8 -8.63 -7.70 1.65
CA GLY A 8 -8.99 -6.37 1.16
C GLY A 8 -8.82 -6.18 -0.35
N ALA A 9 -9.72 -6.76 -1.15
CA ALA A 9 -9.74 -6.56 -2.60
C ALA A 9 -10.51 -5.28 -3.01
N GLY A 10 -9.93 -4.14 -2.63
CA GLY A 10 -10.39 -2.81 -3.05
C GLY A 10 -9.71 -2.36 -4.34
N TRP A 11 -9.40 -1.06 -4.42
CA TRP A 11 -8.81 -0.43 -5.60
C TRP A 11 -7.45 -1.02 -6.02
N LEU A 12 -6.57 -1.38 -5.08
CA LEU A 12 -5.30 -2.05 -5.40
C LEU A 12 -5.43 -3.58 -5.39
N GLY A 13 -6.16 -4.14 -4.42
CA GLY A 13 -6.28 -5.59 -4.28
C GLY A 13 -7.04 -6.28 -5.42
N THR A 14 -7.98 -5.60 -6.09
CA THR A 14 -8.71 -6.17 -7.25
C THR A 14 -7.79 -6.39 -8.47
N PRO A 15 -7.06 -5.38 -8.99
CA PRO A 15 -6.13 -5.62 -10.10
C PRO A 15 -4.94 -6.51 -9.69
N LEU A 16 -4.56 -6.52 -8.40
CA LEU A 16 -3.59 -7.50 -7.90
C LEU A 16 -4.11 -8.93 -8.02
N ALA A 17 -5.39 -9.17 -7.68
CA ALA A 17 -6.01 -10.49 -7.85
C ALA A 17 -5.91 -10.96 -9.30
N GLN A 18 -6.26 -10.09 -10.26
CA GLN A 18 -6.12 -10.41 -11.68
C GLN A 18 -4.67 -10.75 -12.05
N THR A 19 -3.72 -9.90 -11.63
CA THR A 19 -2.29 -10.10 -11.93
C THR A 19 -1.77 -11.44 -11.40
N LEU A 20 -2.18 -11.84 -10.19
CA LEU A 20 -1.76 -13.11 -9.60
C LEU A 20 -2.43 -14.31 -10.28
N ILE A 21 -3.70 -14.20 -10.69
CA ILE A 21 -4.39 -15.22 -11.50
C ILE A 21 -3.66 -15.41 -12.83
N ASP A 22 -3.29 -14.32 -13.51
CA ASP A 22 -2.55 -14.36 -14.78
C ASP A 22 -1.15 -14.99 -14.62
N GLN A 23 -0.57 -14.91 -13.42
CA GLN A 23 0.67 -15.59 -13.03
C GLN A 23 0.46 -17.06 -12.59
N GLY A 24 -0.76 -17.59 -12.67
CA GLY A 24 -1.11 -18.97 -12.35
C GLY A 24 -1.34 -19.25 -10.86
N HIS A 25 -1.53 -18.22 -10.02
CA HIS A 25 -1.92 -18.43 -8.62
C HIS A 25 -3.40 -18.76 -8.50
N GLN A 26 -3.74 -19.58 -7.49
CA GLN A 26 -5.12 -19.67 -7.02
C GLN A 26 -5.37 -18.53 -6.05
N VAL A 27 -6.31 -17.65 -6.35
CA VAL A 27 -6.55 -16.44 -5.59
C VAL A 27 -7.91 -16.49 -4.89
N ILE A 28 -7.87 -16.22 -3.59
CA ILE A 28 -9.05 -15.95 -2.77
C ILE A 28 -8.98 -14.48 -2.37
N VAL A 29 -10.09 -13.75 -2.49
CA VAL A 29 -10.17 -12.34 -2.08
C VAL A 29 -11.14 -12.15 -0.94
N THR A 30 -10.87 -11.16 -0.08
CA THR A 30 -11.83 -10.75 0.95
C THR A 30 -12.33 -9.33 0.79
N ARG A 31 -13.60 -9.12 1.19
CA ARG A 31 -14.22 -7.81 1.41
C ARG A 31 -15.06 -7.89 2.68
N ARG A 32 -15.45 -6.72 3.20
CA ARG A 32 -16.27 -6.58 4.43
C ARG A 32 -17.78 -6.59 4.18
N SER A 33 -18.22 -6.64 2.94
CA SER A 33 -19.62 -6.48 2.56
C SER A 33 -19.98 -7.55 1.54
N GLN A 34 -21.06 -8.29 1.84
CA GLN A 34 -21.54 -9.35 0.96
C GLN A 34 -21.94 -8.80 -0.41
N THR A 35 -22.67 -7.68 -0.43
CA THR A 35 -23.05 -7.01 -1.69
C THR A 35 -21.85 -6.69 -2.59
N ARG A 36 -20.74 -6.23 -2.01
CA ARG A 36 -19.51 -5.99 -2.78
C ARG A 36 -18.80 -7.27 -3.22
N LEU A 37 -19.00 -8.40 -2.55
CA LEU A 37 -18.47 -9.68 -3.02
C LEU A 37 -19.29 -10.21 -4.19
N ASP A 38 -20.62 -10.08 -4.12
CA ASP A 38 -21.53 -10.49 -5.19
C ASP A 38 -21.25 -9.70 -6.49
N GLU A 39 -20.80 -8.44 -6.36
CA GLU A 39 -20.40 -7.56 -7.46
C GLU A 39 -18.88 -7.64 -7.77
N PHE A 40 -18.16 -8.69 -7.36
CA PHE A 40 -16.73 -8.78 -7.63
C PHE A 40 -16.47 -8.93 -9.14
N PRO A 41 -15.61 -8.09 -9.75
CA PRO A 41 -15.53 -7.98 -11.21
C PRO A 41 -14.76 -9.12 -11.91
N ILE A 42 -14.25 -10.10 -11.17
CA ILE A 42 -13.47 -11.23 -11.70
C ILE A 42 -14.26 -12.51 -11.40
N PRO A 43 -15.05 -13.04 -12.33
CA PRO A 43 -15.98 -14.15 -12.06
C PRO A 43 -15.31 -15.45 -11.60
N SER A 44 -14.04 -15.66 -11.96
CA SER A 44 -13.28 -16.88 -11.67
C SER A 44 -12.63 -16.90 -10.28
N VAL A 45 -12.65 -15.78 -9.56
CA VAL A 45 -11.97 -15.69 -8.25
C VAL A 45 -12.87 -16.16 -7.12
N GLN A 46 -12.29 -16.87 -6.16
CA GLN A 46 -13.02 -17.24 -4.96
C GLN A 46 -13.08 -16.05 -4.01
N THR A 47 -14.20 -15.89 -3.33
CA THR A 47 -14.45 -14.76 -2.42
C THR A 47 -14.78 -15.23 -1.02
N ALA A 48 -14.31 -14.52 0.00
CA ALA A 48 -14.70 -14.75 1.40
C ALA A 48 -15.02 -13.44 2.13
N LEU A 49 -16.07 -13.44 2.95
CA LEU A 49 -16.40 -12.30 3.81
C LEU A 49 -15.45 -12.25 5.00
N LEU A 50 -14.79 -11.11 5.22
CA LEU A 50 -13.91 -10.88 6.36
C LEU A 50 -13.89 -9.40 6.73
N ASP A 51 -14.19 -9.09 7.99
CA ASP A 51 -13.91 -7.80 8.60
C ASP A 51 -13.01 -7.99 9.82
N LEU A 52 -11.77 -7.48 9.74
CA LEU A 52 -10.76 -7.57 10.79
C LEU A 52 -11.11 -6.78 12.07
N ASN A 53 -12.23 -6.05 12.08
CA ASN A 53 -12.77 -5.39 13.26
C ASN A 53 -13.78 -6.25 14.03
N GLU A 54 -14.26 -7.35 13.45
CA GLU A 54 -15.17 -8.26 14.16
C GLU A 54 -14.41 -9.02 15.26
N PRO A 55 -15.04 -9.28 16.44
CA PRO A 55 -14.40 -9.99 17.54
C PRO A 55 -13.88 -11.39 17.18
N ASN A 56 -14.55 -12.10 16.26
CA ASN A 56 -14.18 -13.44 15.80
C ASN A 56 -13.33 -13.43 14.52
N SER A 57 -12.84 -12.28 14.08
CA SER A 57 -12.11 -12.13 12.81
C SER A 57 -10.84 -12.97 12.72
N GLU A 58 -10.12 -13.15 13.84
CA GLU A 58 -8.94 -14.02 13.91
C GLU A 58 -9.30 -15.48 13.60
N GLN A 59 -10.33 -16.03 14.26
CA GLN A 59 -10.80 -17.39 14.00
C GLN A 59 -11.32 -17.54 12.56
N ARG A 60 -12.10 -16.57 12.07
CA ARG A 60 -12.61 -16.57 10.70
C ARG A 60 -11.49 -16.59 9.66
N LEU A 61 -10.41 -15.85 9.90
CA LEU A 61 -9.24 -15.87 9.03
C LEU A 61 -8.53 -17.23 9.07
N ILE A 62 -8.39 -17.85 10.26
CA ILE A 62 -7.85 -19.22 10.41
C ILE A 62 -8.69 -20.22 9.60
N ASP A 63 -10.02 -20.11 9.66
CA ASP A 63 -10.93 -21.00 8.94
C ASP A 63 -10.77 -20.85 7.42
N ILE A 64 -10.69 -19.61 6.91
CA ILE A 64 -10.41 -19.34 5.49
C ILE A 64 -9.06 -19.95 5.08
N ILE A 65 -8.01 -19.75 5.88
CA ILE A 65 -6.68 -20.29 5.60
C ILE A 65 -6.71 -21.81 5.47
N LYS A 66 -7.38 -22.50 6.40
CA LYS A 66 -7.50 -23.96 6.41
C LYS A 66 -8.35 -24.48 5.26
N GLN A 67 -9.51 -23.88 5.03
CA GLN A 67 -10.45 -24.30 4.01
C GLN A 67 -9.85 -24.23 2.60
N HIS A 68 -9.03 -23.21 2.34
CA HIS A 68 -8.45 -22.97 1.01
C HIS A 68 -6.97 -23.32 0.92
N HIS A 69 -6.41 -23.96 1.94
CA HIS A 69 -4.98 -24.31 2.01
C HIS A 69 -4.07 -23.14 1.61
N ILE A 70 -4.29 -21.98 2.23
CA ILE A 70 -3.58 -20.75 1.88
C ILE A 70 -2.10 -20.87 2.29
N GLU A 71 -1.21 -20.58 1.33
CA GLU A 71 0.24 -20.57 1.51
C GLU A 71 0.76 -19.14 1.65
N ARG A 72 0.10 -18.16 1.02
CA ARG A 72 0.55 -16.76 1.01
C ARG A 72 -0.60 -15.80 1.29
N ILE A 73 -0.35 -14.78 2.08
CA ILE A 73 -1.34 -13.73 2.38
C ILE A 73 -0.82 -12.37 1.91
N VAL A 74 -1.68 -11.59 1.26
CA VAL A 74 -1.46 -10.18 0.96
C VAL A 74 -2.49 -9.33 1.71
N GLY A 75 -2.06 -8.45 2.60
CA GLY A 75 -2.93 -7.43 3.19
C GLY A 75 -2.90 -6.14 2.36
N ALA A 76 -4.02 -5.84 1.71
CA ALA A 76 -4.23 -4.66 0.87
C ALA A 76 -5.39 -3.77 1.38
N PHE A 77 -5.64 -3.79 2.69
CA PHE A 77 -6.64 -2.97 3.35
C PHE A 77 -6.04 -1.65 3.87
N PRO A 78 -6.75 -0.51 3.73
CA PRO A 78 -6.22 0.79 4.12
C PRO A 78 -6.34 1.01 5.64
N PRO A 79 -5.50 1.89 6.23
CA PRO A 79 -5.53 2.20 7.67
C PRO A 79 -6.75 2.99 8.16
N GLY A 80 -7.65 3.41 7.26
CA GLY A 80 -8.88 4.09 7.68
C GLY A 80 -8.70 5.45 8.34
N PHE A 81 -7.49 6.05 8.38
CA PHE A 81 -7.20 7.33 9.05
C PHE A 81 -8.20 8.44 8.74
N ARG A 82 -8.66 8.53 7.48
CA ARG A 82 -9.64 9.55 7.04
C ARG A 82 -11.03 9.38 7.68
N LYS A 83 -11.31 8.25 8.33
CA LYS A 83 -12.59 7.91 8.95
C LYS A 83 -12.53 7.92 10.48
N GLY A 84 -11.40 8.32 11.09
CA GLY A 84 -11.21 8.32 12.55
C GLY A 84 -10.77 6.97 13.14
N ASN A 85 -10.73 5.92 12.33
CA ASN A 85 -10.50 4.52 12.71
C ASN A 85 -9.01 4.09 12.65
N GLY A 86 -8.09 5.06 12.68
CA GLY A 86 -6.66 4.82 12.50
C GLY A 86 -6.07 3.84 13.52
N GLN A 87 -6.52 3.94 14.77
CA GLN A 87 -5.98 3.17 15.89
C GLN A 87 -6.22 1.66 15.74
N GLU A 88 -7.27 1.26 15.02
CA GLU A 88 -7.58 -0.16 14.78
C GLU A 88 -6.60 -0.80 13.79
N TYR A 89 -5.91 -0.03 12.95
CA TYR A 89 -5.09 -0.59 11.87
C TYR A 89 -3.96 -1.49 12.38
N ALA A 90 -3.25 -1.05 13.42
CA ALA A 90 -2.22 -1.87 14.05
C ALA A 90 -2.82 -3.16 14.65
N GLN A 91 -4.01 -3.09 15.24
CA GLN A 91 -4.69 -4.25 15.80
C GLN A 91 -5.20 -5.22 14.73
N GLN A 92 -5.65 -4.71 13.57
CA GLN A 92 -6.03 -5.54 12.43
C GLN A 92 -4.84 -6.37 11.94
N TRP A 93 -3.67 -5.74 11.80
CA TRP A 93 -2.43 -6.45 11.47
C TRP A 93 -1.97 -7.40 12.58
N HIS A 94 -2.15 -7.03 13.85
CA HIS A 94 -1.85 -7.93 14.97
C HIS A 94 -2.67 -9.22 14.92
N ARG A 95 -3.99 -9.11 14.68
CA ARG A 95 -4.90 -10.27 14.52
C ARG A 95 -4.51 -11.11 13.30
N LEU A 96 -4.22 -10.46 12.17
CA LEU A 96 -3.75 -11.15 10.97
C LEU A 96 -2.47 -11.93 11.25
N SER A 97 -1.46 -11.29 11.85
CA SER A 97 -0.18 -11.91 12.23
C SER A 97 -0.32 -13.05 13.24
N LYS A 98 -1.34 -13.00 14.13
CA LYS A 98 -1.66 -14.12 15.03
C LYS A 98 -2.27 -15.31 14.30
N ALA A 99 -3.25 -15.06 13.42
CA ALA A 99 -3.93 -16.11 12.66
C ALA A 99 -2.95 -16.90 11.78
N VAL A 100 -2.00 -16.22 11.15
CA VAL A 100 -0.98 -16.87 10.30
C VAL A 100 0.03 -17.72 11.06
N LYS A 101 0.44 -17.31 12.27
CA LYS A 101 1.39 -18.07 13.12
C LYS A 101 0.95 -19.49 13.44
N VAL A 102 -0.35 -19.75 13.47
CA VAL A 102 -0.93 -21.05 13.82
C VAL A 102 -1.41 -21.83 12.58
N SER A 103 -0.89 -21.50 11.40
CA SER A 103 -1.36 -22.01 10.12
C SER A 103 -0.22 -22.43 9.18
N SER A 104 -0.55 -22.96 8.01
CA SER A 104 0.40 -23.35 6.96
C SER A 104 0.90 -22.18 6.09
N VAL A 105 0.66 -20.93 6.50
CA VAL A 105 1.06 -19.76 5.72
C VAL A 105 2.57 -19.60 5.78
N GLU A 106 3.18 -19.59 4.61
CA GLU A 106 4.62 -19.48 4.41
C GLU A 106 5.06 -18.03 4.22
N LYS A 107 4.15 -17.15 3.75
CA LYS A 107 4.48 -15.75 3.44
C LYS A 107 3.38 -14.74 3.73
N ILE A 108 3.75 -13.60 4.29
CA ILE A 108 2.89 -12.44 4.52
C ILE A 108 3.43 -11.23 3.77
N LEU A 109 2.60 -10.62 2.92
CA LEU A 109 2.92 -9.35 2.29
C LEU A 109 1.98 -8.24 2.80
N MET A 110 2.57 -7.13 3.23
CA MET A 110 1.85 -5.91 3.60
C MET A 110 1.99 -4.84 2.54
N VAL A 111 0.85 -4.34 2.03
CA VAL A 111 0.80 -3.08 1.30
C VAL A 111 0.71 -1.95 2.31
N SER A 112 1.86 -1.36 2.64
CA SER A 112 2.03 -0.24 3.56
C SER A 112 2.00 1.11 2.82
N SER A 113 2.43 2.18 3.50
CA SER A 113 2.46 3.54 2.96
C SER A 113 3.68 4.30 3.44
N THR A 114 4.20 5.18 2.60
CA THR A 114 5.30 6.10 2.94
C THR A 114 4.91 7.19 3.97
N THR A 115 3.66 7.17 4.45
CA THR A 115 3.23 7.92 5.65
C THR A 115 4.07 7.59 6.90
N VAL A 116 4.74 6.43 6.94
CA VAL A 116 5.66 6.03 8.02
C VAL A 116 6.84 6.98 8.23
N TYR A 117 7.23 7.75 7.20
CA TYR A 117 8.42 8.59 7.27
C TYR A 117 8.19 9.90 8.04
N PRO A 118 9.20 10.39 8.78
CA PRO A 118 9.12 11.65 9.49
C PRO A 118 8.97 12.83 8.51
N ASN A 119 8.43 13.95 8.96
CA ASN A 119 8.23 15.13 8.11
C ASN A 119 9.51 15.99 8.06
N LEU A 120 10.53 15.47 7.40
CA LEU A 120 11.83 16.13 7.21
C LEU A 120 12.15 16.26 5.72
N ALA A 121 12.65 17.42 5.30
CA ALA A 121 12.98 17.70 3.90
C ALA A 121 14.32 17.07 3.47
N VAL A 122 14.39 15.74 3.55
CA VAL A 122 15.54 14.92 3.17
C VAL A 122 15.07 13.71 2.37
N ASP A 123 16.02 13.01 1.76
CA ASP A 123 15.78 11.71 1.15
C ASP A 123 15.47 10.67 2.23
N MET A 124 14.50 9.80 1.94
CA MET A 124 14.03 8.76 2.84
C MET A 124 14.21 7.38 2.19
N LYS A 125 14.97 6.53 2.87
CA LYS A 125 15.18 5.10 2.59
C LYS A 125 14.48 4.25 3.65
N GLU A 126 14.39 2.95 3.46
CA GLU A 126 13.58 2.07 4.33
C GLU A 126 14.01 2.11 5.81
N GLU A 127 15.31 2.24 6.07
CA GLU A 127 15.90 2.35 7.42
C GLU A 127 15.57 3.65 8.16
N ASP A 128 15.15 4.71 7.46
CA ASP A 128 14.81 6.01 8.06
C ASP A 128 13.45 5.99 8.80
N ALA A 129 12.70 4.90 8.71
CA ALA A 129 11.44 4.70 9.42
C ALA A 129 11.36 3.30 10.02
N THR A 130 11.57 3.22 11.33
CA THR A 130 11.37 2.02 12.15
C THR A 130 10.55 2.40 13.39
N LEU A 131 9.89 1.41 14.01
CA LEU A 131 9.13 1.65 15.24
C LEU A 131 10.02 2.24 16.35
N ALA A 132 11.25 1.74 16.50
CA ALA A 132 12.23 2.24 17.48
C ALA A 132 12.59 3.73 17.25
N LEU A 133 12.78 4.13 15.99
CA LEU A 133 13.02 5.54 15.65
C LEU A 133 11.79 6.41 15.97
N ALA A 134 10.59 5.93 15.66
CA ALA A 134 9.35 6.68 15.87
C ALA A 134 8.96 6.85 17.34
N GLN A 135 9.44 5.96 18.22
CA GLN A 135 9.29 6.07 19.67
C GLN A 135 10.22 7.11 20.31
N THR A 136 11.37 7.39 19.68
CA THR A 136 12.42 8.24 20.26
C THR A 136 12.54 9.62 19.59
N LYS A 137 12.08 9.75 18.33
CA LYS A 137 12.18 10.99 17.55
C LYS A 137 10.82 11.70 17.43
N GLU A 138 10.83 13.02 17.63
CA GLU A 138 9.61 13.84 17.65
C GLU A 138 8.98 14.04 16.25
N HIS A 139 9.76 13.93 15.17
CA HIS A 139 9.32 14.26 13.81
C HIS A 139 8.38 13.22 13.16
N PHE A 140 8.11 12.11 13.84
CA PHE A 140 7.11 11.12 13.40
C PHE A 140 5.71 11.58 13.81
N SER A 141 4.76 11.45 12.90
CA SER A 141 3.33 11.68 13.20
C SER A 141 2.73 10.48 13.93
N ASP A 142 1.59 10.66 14.59
CA ASP A 142 0.87 9.55 15.23
C ASP A 142 0.43 8.49 14.21
N ASN A 143 0.01 8.90 13.01
CA ASN A 143 -0.28 7.99 11.91
C ASN A 143 0.96 7.18 11.50
N ALA A 144 2.15 7.80 11.50
CA ALA A 144 3.39 7.10 11.22
C ALA A 144 3.69 6.03 12.28
N ARG A 145 3.50 6.36 13.57
CA ARG A 145 3.68 5.42 14.68
C ARG A 145 2.74 4.22 14.58
N ILE A 146 1.46 4.45 14.24
CA ILE A 146 0.47 3.39 14.04
C ILE A 146 0.85 2.48 12.86
N MET A 147 1.24 3.07 11.72
CA MET A 147 1.67 2.30 10.55
C MET A 147 2.92 1.47 10.87
N LEU A 148 3.91 2.04 11.55
CA LEU A 148 5.13 1.34 11.95
C LEU A 148 4.85 0.24 12.98
N GLN A 149 3.89 0.43 13.88
CA GLN A 149 3.45 -0.63 14.78
C GLN A 149 2.78 -1.79 14.02
N ALA A 150 2.00 -1.48 12.98
CA ALA A 150 1.43 -2.49 12.10
C ALA A 150 2.50 -3.26 11.32
N GLU A 151 3.47 -2.55 10.74
CA GLU A 151 4.64 -3.17 10.07
C GLU A 151 5.42 -4.07 11.03
N GLN A 152 5.62 -3.62 12.28
CA GLN A 152 6.33 -4.41 13.28
C GLN A 152 5.62 -5.73 13.61
N TYR A 153 4.28 -5.76 13.63
CA TYR A 153 3.55 -7.04 13.81
C TYR A 153 3.75 -8.02 12.66
N VAL A 154 4.01 -7.53 11.45
CA VAL A 154 4.35 -8.38 10.28
C VAL A 154 5.79 -8.87 10.40
N ILE A 155 6.72 -7.99 10.76
CA ILE A 155 8.14 -8.34 10.98
C ILE A 155 8.29 -9.37 12.10
N ASP A 156 7.60 -9.19 13.22
CA ASP A 156 7.63 -10.09 14.38
C ASP A 156 6.73 -11.33 14.21
N SER A 157 6.20 -11.55 13.00
CA SER A 157 5.35 -12.71 12.71
C SER A 157 6.11 -14.03 12.74
N GLY A 158 7.44 -13.99 12.55
CA GLY A 158 8.27 -15.20 12.42
C GLY A 158 8.01 -15.99 11.13
N ILE A 159 7.27 -15.41 10.18
CA ILE A 159 6.97 -15.94 8.85
C ILE A 159 7.71 -15.07 7.82
N ASP A 160 8.08 -15.65 6.66
CA ASP A 160 8.65 -14.84 5.58
C ASP A 160 7.73 -13.66 5.25
N TYR A 161 8.31 -12.47 5.09
CA TYR A 161 7.52 -11.29 4.84
C TYR A 161 8.09 -10.38 3.76
N ALA A 162 7.20 -9.57 3.20
CA ALA A 162 7.58 -8.39 2.45
C ALA A 162 6.66 -7.22 2.82
N ILE A 163 7.22 -6.03 2.97
CA ILE A 163 6.43 -4.81 3.21
C ILE A 163 6.69 -3.83 2.08
N VAL A 164 5.64 -3.50 1.32
CA VAL A 164 5.69 -2.58 0.19
C VAL A 164 5.08 -1.25 0.61
N ARG A 165 5.92 -0.25 0.88
CA ARG A 165 5.51 1.12 1.25
C ARG A 165 5.15 1.91 -0.01
N CYS A 166 3.86 1.97 -0.33
CA CYS A 166 3.41 2.74 -1.49
C CYS A 166 3.38 4.24 -1.21
N SER A 167 3.95 5.03 -2.12
CA SER A 167 3.75 6.49 -2.19
C SER A 167 2.31 6.86 -2.58
N GLY A 168 2.04 8.12 -2.92
CA GLY A 168 0.72 8.57 -3.36
C GLY A 168 0.21 7.76 -4.55
N LEU A 169 -0.85 6.98 -4.34
CA LEU A 169 -1.42 6.10 -5.36
C LEU A 169 -2.27 6.90 -6.36
N ILE A 170 -1.89 6.83 -7.64
CA ILE A 170 -2.56 7.49 -8.77
C ILE A 170 -2.99 6.47 -9.83
N GLY A 171 -3.95 6.84 -10.68
CA GLY A 171 -4.48 6.01 -11.77
C GLY A 171 -5.83 6.54 -12.24
N SER A 172 -6.53 5.83 -13.13
CA SER A 172 -7.79 6.27 -13.76
C SER A 172 -8.83 6.82 -12.76
N ASP A 173 -9.20 6.05 -11.74
CA ASP A 173 -10.16 6.48 -10.70
C ASP A 173 -9.57 7.40 -9.63
N ARG A 174 -8.26 7.62 -9.68
CA ARG A 174 -7.45 8.39 -8.74
C ARG A 174 -6.63 9.45 -9.45
N HIS A 175 -7.23 10.07 -10.46
CA HIS A 175 -6.54 11.06 -11.26
C HIS A 175 -6.10 12.26 -10.41
N PRO A 176 -4.83 12.70 -10.47
CA PRO A 176 -4.31 13.71 -9.55
C PRO A 176 -5.00 15.08 -9.62
N SER A 177 -5.56 15.46 -10.76
CA SER A 177 -6.33 16.71 -10.90
C SER A 177 -7.53 16.76 -9.93
N ARG A 178 -8.18 15.63 -9.65
CA ARG A 178 -9.28 15.53 -8.68
C ARG A 178 -8.81 15.74 -7.24
N PHE A 179 -7.54 15.45 -6.95
CA PHE A 179 -6.94 15.71 -5.64
C PHE A 179 -6.56 17.17 -5.46
N ALA A 180 -6.16 17.86 -6.53
CA ALA A 180 -5.79 19.27 -6.48
C ALA A 180 -6.90 20.13 -5.84
N LEU A 181 -8.17 19.84 -6.16
CA LEU A 181 -9.35 20.48 -5.56
C LEU A 181 -9.45 20.39 -4.03
N ARG A 182 -8.77 19.41 -3.42
CA ARG A 182 -8.82 19.15 -1.98
C ARG A 182 -7.55 19.61 -1.27
N LEU A 183 -6.55 20.07 -2.00
CA LEU A 183 -5.31 20.56 -1.43
C LEU A 183 -5.45 22.02 -1.05
N LYS A 184 -5.06 22.35 0.18
CA LYS A 184 -4.99 23.75 0.63
C LYS A 184 -3.89 24.53 -0.10
N GLN A 185 -2.81 23.84 -0.48
CA GLN A 185 -1.64 24.40 -1.14
C GLN A 185 -0.83 23.29 -1.82
N VAL A 186 0.01 23.68 -2.79
CA VAL A 186 1.05 22.84 -3.40
C VAL A 186 2.40 23.55 -3.29
N SER A 187 3.51 22.83 -3.29
CA SER A 187 4.85 23.43 -3.12
C SER A 187 5.77 23.16 -4.30
N ARG A 188 6.58 24.16 -4.66
CA ARG A 188 7.67 24.04 -5.64
C ARG A 188 8.91 23.33 -5.09
N LYS A 189 9.05 23.24 -3.77
CA LYS A 189 10.19 22.56 -3.12
C LYS A 189 9.85 21.18 -2.56
N ALA A 190 8.58 20.78 -2.59
CA ALA A 190 8.16 19.45 -2.15
C ALA A 190 8.14 18.48 -3.34
N PRO A 191 8.82 17.33 -3.28
CA PRO A 191 8.73 16.30 -4.30
C PRO A 191 7.32 15.69 -4.40
N ALA A 192 6.88 15.37 -5.62
CA ALA A 192 5.66 14.60 -5.84
C ALA A 192 5.93 13.11 -5.63
N ASN A 193 5.86 12.62 -4.39
CA ASN A 193 6.01 11.19 -4.12
C ASN A 193 4.74 10.44 -4.56
N MET A 194 4.74 9.89 -5.77
CA MET A 194 3.59 9.22 -6.39
C MET A 194 4.00 7.88 -7.02
N VAL A 195 3.04 6.96 -7.14
CA VAL A 195 3.20 5.69 -7.88
C VAL A 195 1.89 5.33 -8.56
N HIS A 196 1.96 4.94 -9.84
CA HIS A 196 0.79 4.53 -10.61
C HIS A 196 0.25 3.19 -10.10
N GLN A 197 -1.05 2.93 -10.28
CA GLN A 197 -1.70 1.67 -9.89
C GLN A 197 -0.99 0.45 -10.47
N ASN A 198 -0.65 0.50 -11.76
CA ASN A 198 0.04 -0.60 -12.46
C ASN A 198 1.37 -0.94 -11.78
N ASP A 199 2.19 0.06 -11.46
CA ASP A 199 3.46 -0.17 -10.77
C ASP A 199 3.26 -0.60 -9.32
N ALA A 200 2.27 -0.05 -8.60
CA ALA A 200 1.96 -0.50 -7.26
C ALA A 200 1.54 -1.98 -7.23
N VAL A 201 0.71 -2.40 -8.19
CA VAL A 201 0.28 -3.80 -8.35
C VAL A 201 1.44 -4.69 -8.75
N ALA A 202 2.22 -4.30 -9.76
CA ALA A 202 3.36 -5.06 -10.25
C ALA A 202 4.47 -5.19 -9.20
N ALA A 203 4.79 -4.12 -8.47
CA ALA A 203 5.74 -4.15 -7.35
C ALA A 203 5.25 -5.06 -6.23
N THR A 204 3.95 -5.06 -5.93
CA THR A 204 3.35 -5.96 -4.93
C THR A 204 3.46 -7.42 -5.35
N ALA A 205 3.14 -7.74 -6.61
CA ALA A 205 3.28 -9.09 -7.15
C ALA A 205 4.76 -9.54 -7.23
N PHE A 206 5.66 -8.63 -7.62
CA PHE A 206 7.10 -8.85 -7.60
C PHE A 206 7.59 -9.18 -6.19
N ALA A 207 7.24 -8.36 -5.21
CA ALA A 207 7.62 -8.55 -3.81
C ALA A 207 7.08 -9.87 -3.24
N LEU A 208 5.84 -10.24 -3.57
CA LEU A 208 5.25 -11.51 -3.15
C LEU A 208 6.08 -12.71 -3.62
N ASN A 209 6.67 -12.62 -4.82
CA ASN A 209 7.39 -13.72 -5.44
C ASN A 209 8.89 -13.72 -5.18
N GLN A 210 9.53 -12.55 -5.06
CA GLN A 210 10.99 -12.41 -5.13
C GLN A 210 11.63 -11.81 -3.88
N ILE A 211 10.85 -11.15 -3.01
CA ILE A 211 11.40 -10.41 -1.85
C ILE A 211 11.09 -11.18 -0.57
N SER A 212 12.11 -11.45 0.25
CA SER A 212 11.99 -12.18 1.51
C SER A 212 12.60 -11.40 2.66
N ASN A 213 11.87 -11.31 3.77
CA ASN A 213 12.22 -10.60 5.01
C ASN A 213 12.69 -9.14 4.82
N GLU A 214 12.03 -8.41 3.92
CA GLU A 214 12.47 -7.08 3.53
C GLU A 214 11.33 -6.05 3.45
N VAL A 215 11.68 -4.80 3.72
CA VAL A 215 10.84 -3.62 3.49
C VAL A 215 11.37 -2.88 2.27
N VAL A 216 10.47 -2.45 1.38
CA VAL A 216 10.78 -1.70 0.16
C VAL A 216 9.81 -0.55 -0.10
N ASN A 217 10.30 0.54 -0.65
CA ASN A 217 9.49 1.66 -1.14
C ASN A 217 9.03 1.44 -2.58
N ALA A 218 7.72 1.54 -2.81
CA ALA A 218 7.13 1.61 -4.14
C ALA A 218 6.76 3.07 -4.43
N THR A 219 7.68 3.77 -5.09
CA THR A 219 7.55 5.17 -5.52
C THR A 219 8.18 5.34 -6.89
N THR A 220 7.62 6.21 -7.73
CA THR A 220 8.19 6.45 -9.07
C THR A 220 9.62 6.99 -8.96
N PRO A 221 10.61 6.44 -9.69
CA PRO A 221 12.03 6.74 -9.44
C PRO A 221 12.41 8.21 -9.66
N ASN A 222 11.91 8.80 -10.75
CA ASN A 222 12.12 10.22 -11.03
C ASN A 222 10.86 11.01 -10.69
N THR A 223 11.02 12.20 -10.12
CA THR A 223 9.89 13.05 -9.75
C THR A 223 10.19 14.53 -9.94
N VAL A 224 9.12 15.29 -10.07
CA VAL A 224 9.12 16.75 -10.12
C VAL A 224 8.52 17.31 -8.82
N SER A 225 8.43 18.63 -8.70
CA SER A 225 7.75 19.25 -7.56
C SER A 225 6.24 18.93 -7.54
N LYS A 226 5.60 18.98 -6.37
CA LYS A 226 4.13 18.86 -6.26
C LYS A 226 3.42 19.93 -7.09
N ALA A 227 3.93 21.16 -7.10
CA ALA A 227 3.36 22.23 -7.91
C ALA A 227 3.37 21.89 -9.40
N GLU A 228 4.50 21.42 -9.93
CA GLU A 228 4.65 21.01 -11.33
C GLU A 228 3.79 19.79 -11.67
N PHE A 229 3.81 18.75 -10.82
CA PHE A 229 3.03 17.54 -11.01
C PHE A 229 1.52 17.81 -11.06
N TYR A 230 0.99 18.56 -10.09
CA TYR A 230 -0.44 18.89 -10.07
C TYR A 230 -0.83 19.84 -11.20
N GLN A 231 0.05 20.76 -11.60
CA GLN A 231 -0.20 21.61 -12.77
C GLN A 231 -0.28 20.77 -14.04
N ALA A 232 0.66 19.85 -14.25
CA ALA A 232 0.63 18.94 -15.40
C ALA A 232 -0.64 18.07 -15.40
N ALA A 233 -1.04 17.55 -14.24
CA ALA A 233 -2.26 16.75 -14.12
C ALA A 233 -3.53 17.54 -14.46
N ILE A 234 -3.60 18.81 -14.02
CA ILE A 234 -4.72 19.70 -14.37
C ILE A 234 -4.75 19.95 -15.87
N THR A 235 -3.60 20.30 -16.47
CA THR A 235 -3.49 20.60 -17.90
C THR A 235 -3.85 19.41 -18.79
N ARG A 236 -3.57 18.17 -18.36
CA ARG A 236 -3.94 16.94 -19.08
C ARG A 236 -5.38 16.51 -18.85
N SER A 237 -6.10 17.15 -17.93
CA SER A 237 -7.50 16.82 -17.65
C SER A 237 -8.44 17.78 -18.36
N ASP A 238 -9.62 17.29 -18.76
CA ASP A 238 -10.70 18.12 -19.33
C ASP A 238 -11.44 18.95 -18.26
N LEU A 239 -10.80 19.20 -17.12
CA LEU A 239 -11.40 19.87 -15.97
C LEU A 239 -10.88 21.32 -15.88
N ASP A 240 -11.80 22.27 -15.82
CA ASP A 240 -11.50 23.68 -15.56
C ASP A 240 -11.23 23.89 -14.06
N ILE A 241 -9.99 23.62 -13.65
CA ILE A 241 -9.55 23.67 -12.24
C ILE A 241 -8.32 24.55 -12.13
N ALA A 242 -8.34 25.50 -11.19
CA ALA A 242 -7.16 26.27 -10.85
C ALA A 242 -6.18 25.47 -9.98
N LEU A 243 -4.88 25.68 -10.19
CA LEU A 243 -3.85 25.17 -9.28
C LEU A 243 -4.05 25.78 -7.88
N PRO A 244 -3.97 24.99 -6.79
CA PRO A 244 -4.00 25.53 -5.44
C PRO A 244 -2.87 26.53 -5.18
N PRO A 245 -2.98 27.37 -4.12
CA PRO A 245 -1.92 28.29 -3.73
C PRO A 245 -0.55 27.62 -3.68
N VAL A 246 0.43 28.25 -4.33
CA VAL A 246 1.78 27.71 -4.45
C VAL A 246 2.66 28.23 -3.31
N THR A 247 3.37 27.34 -2.63
CA THR A 247 4.34 27.68 -1.57
C THR A 247 5.74 27.16 -1.88
N GLU A 248 6.69 27.52 -1.02
CA GLU A 248 8.11 27.16 -1.12
C GLU A 248 8.54 26.22 0.03
N THR A 249 7.59 25.44 0.57
CA THR A 249 7.83 24.54 1.70
C THR A 249 8.45 23.23 1.22
N ALA A 250 9.69 22.94 1.62
CA ALA A 250 10.33 21.67 1.29
C ALA A 250 9.68 20.50 2.05
N ASP A 251 9.78 19.29 1.51
CA ASP A 251 9.20 18.06 2.07
C ASP A 251 10.12 16.87 1.72
N LYS A 252 9.91 15.72 2.34
CA LYS A 252 10.69 14.50 2.10
C LYS A 252 10.62 14.03 0.65
N ARG A 253 11.71 13.44 0.16
CA ARG A 253 11.73 12.65 -1.07
C ARG A 253 11.81 11.17 -0.71
N ILE A 254 10.93 10.35 -1.26
CA ILE A 254 11.02 8.89 -1.06
C ILE A 254 11.88 8.30 -2.17
N LEU A 255 12.84 7.45 -1.80
CA LEU A 255 13.74 6.78 -2.73
C LEU A 255 13.23 5.37 -3.07
N ALA A 256 13.37 4.97 -4.33
CA ALA A 256 12.98 3.65 -4.86
C ALA A 256 14.16 2.69 -5.07
N ASP A 257 15.38 3.15 -4.75
CA ASP A 257 16.66 2.50 -5.07
C ASP A 257 16.71 1.04 -4.66
N LYS A 258 16.19 0.69 -3.48
CA LYS A 258 16.20 -0.69 -2.97
C LYS A 258 15.33 -1.62 -3.81
N LEU A 259 14.12 -1.19 -4.18
CA LEU A 259 13.22 -1.98 -5.01
C LEU A 259 13.81 -2.20 -6.41
N ILE A 260 14.46 -1.19 -6.98
CA ILE A 260 15.18 -1.28 -8.26
C ILE A 260 16.38 -2.24 -8.14
N ALA A 261 17.18 -2.12 -7.08
CA ALA A 261 18.34 -2.97 -6.85
C ALA A 261 17.99 -4.45 -6.69
N LEU A 262 16.78 -4.73 -6.17
CA LEU A 262 16.23 -6.09 -6.09
C LEU A 262 15.75 -6.64 -7.45
N GLY A 263 15.72 -5.81 -8.51
CA GLY A 263 15.43 -6.23 -9.88
C GLY A 263 14.04 -5.83 -10.40
N TYR A 264 13.26 -5.06 -9.63
CA TYR A 264 11.98 -4.55 -10.12
C TYR A 264 12.19 -3.44 -11.16
N GLN A 265 11.40 -3.49 -12.23
CA GLN A 265 11.41 -2.50 -13.30
C GLN A 265 10.08 -1.75 -13.32
N PHE A 266 10.14 -0.43 -13.20
CA PHE A 266 8.96 0.44 -13.25
C PHE A 266 8.48 0.60 -14.70
N GLN A 267 7.17 0.57 -14.90
CA GLN A 267 6.52 0.91 -16.17
C GLN A 267 6.62 2.41 -16.43
N PHE A 268 6.52 3.23 -15.39
CA PHE A 268 6.65 4.68 -15.46
C PHE A 268 7.94 5.13 -14.78
N ASN A 269 8.84 5.79 -15.51
CA ASN A 269 10.14 6.20 -14.98
C ASN A 269 10.09 7.58 -14.31
N SER A 270 9.12 8.43 -14.69
CA SER A 270 8.87 9.72 -14.07
C SER A 270 7.42 9.86 -13.60
N THR A 271 7.18 10.68 -12.56
CA THR A 271 5.80 10.97 -12.13
C THR A 271 4.98 11.68 -13.20
N LEU A 272 5.63 12.37 -14.16
CA LEU A 272 4.94 12.95 -15.31
C LEU A 272 4.56 11.92 -16.37
N ASP A 273 5.29 10.80 -16.48
CA ASP A 273 4.93 9.70 -17.40
C ASP A 273 3.69 8.96 -16.89
N ALA A 274 3.51 8.95 -15.57
CA ALA A 274 2.42 8.27 -14.87
C ALA A 274 1.09 9.05 -14.82
N LEU A 275 1.02 10.23 -15.45
CA LEU A 275 -0.16 11.10 -15.51
C LEU A 275 -1.02 10.83 -16.74
#